data_AF-A0A523FXR4-F1
#
_entry.id   AF-A0A523FXR4-F1
#
_cell.length_a   1.000
_cell.length_b   1.000
_cell.length_c   1.000
_cell.angle_alpha   90.00
_cell.angle_beta   90.00
_cell.angle_gamma   90.00
#
_symmetry.space_group_name_H-M   'P 1'
#
loop_
_entity.id
_entity.type
_entity.pdbx_description
1 polymer ?
#
loop_
_entity_poly.entity_id
_entity_poly.type
_entity_poly.pdbx_seq_one_letter_code
_entity_poly.pdbx_strand_id
1 'polypeptide(L)'
;MIYEDDVNESGRSAESPFAGSLKRAGISIDQREKIGQVVSVSGARVIARLAVRTPGESGGGEDLQIGALVKMATVETIIFGMVRSLDIPDMVEADDGTEVRIMEIELVGEGVNAADGGSIEFRRGVSFFPRLGDGVYAVSQEDLMQVYAQPHVSNVKVGTIYQDISLPAFIAVDDLLGKHFAVLGNTGSGKSCAVATMLRAIISSHAEGHILLLDLHDEYSHAFADCAELLGAGRLKLPYWLLSLDEIQEIIVEKSDNREVDRNILKDAVIHSKRVFNEGADEIERIGSDTPVPYRLSELLRYINECLGKLDKPTDSAPYLRLRNRFSALLADRRFDFMFEERFTVADDMEKILSQLFRIPADGKPITVLDLSEVPTDILKVVVSLLCRLTFDFAFWGEQDAPILLVCEEAHRYVARTDDKGFELTKRALSRIANEGRKYGVSLCIVSQRPSELESGILSQCNTIFAMRMSNQTDQDFVRGTLSESALGLLDSLPSLRTGEAIAVGEGLSLPVRLHFDLLPEDQRPRSGTAHFSEAWKVGSRIEGHVGKVVERWRRQRH
;
A
#
# COMPACT_ATOMS: atom_id res chain seq x y z
N MET A 1 25.67 11.56 92.83
CA MET A 1 24.47 10.78 92.49
C MET A 1 23.53 11.68 91.70
N ILE A 2 23.64 11.69 90.37
CA ILE A 2 22.53 11.91 89.44
C ILE A 2 22.88 11.05 88.23
N TYR A 3 21.95 10.18 87.85
CA TYR A 3 22.07 9.12 86.86
C TYR A 3 22.12 9.66 85.41
N GLU A 4 22.94 9.00 84.60
CA GLU A 4 22.85 8.96 83.13
C GLU A 4 21.59 8.19 82.71
N ASP A 5 20.91 8.66 81.67
CA ASP A 5 20.06 7.83 80.80
C ASP A 5 20.24 8.33 79.36
N ASP A 6 20.82 7.45 78.54
CA ASP A 6 21.06 7.60 77.11
C ASP A 6 19.76 7.48 76.32
N VAL A 7 19.48 8.48 75.46
CA VAL A 7 18.46 8.39 74.41
C VAL A 7 19.16 8.00 73.11
N ASN A 8 18.84 6.80 72.64
CA ASN A 8 19.36 6.16 71.45
C ASN A 8 18.70 6.75 70.19
N GLU A 9 19.44 7.53 69.39
CA GLU A 9 19.03 7.96 68.05
C GLU A 9 19.35 6.87 67.01
N SER A 10 18.31 6.25 66.45
CA SER A 10 18.40 5.38 65.27
C SER A 10 17.44 5.84 64.17
N GLY A 11 17.69 7.03 63.64
CA GLY A 11 17.08 7.51 62.40
C GLY A 11 17.82 6.97 61.17
N ARG A 12 17.61 5.69 60.80
CA ARG A 12 17.91 5.21 59.45
C ARG A 12 16.72 5.53 58.54
N SER A 13 16.88 6.52 57.68
CA SER A 13 16.03 6.70 56.51
C SER A 13 16.07 5.41 55.67
N ALA A 14 14.92 4.76 55.51
CA ALA A 14 14.78 3.62 54.61
C ALA A 14 15.01 4.10 53.16
N GLU A 15 16.17 3.77 52.59
CA GLU A 15 16.38 3.88 51.14
C GLU A 15 15.38 2.97 50.42
N SER A 16 14.77 3.49 49.35
CA SER A 16 13.88 2.71 48.48
C SER A 16 14.59 1.44 48.00
N PRO A 17 13.94 0.25 48.01
CA PRO A 17 14.55 -1.00 47.55
C PRO A 17 14.92 -1.00 46.05
N PHE A 18 14.61 0.08 45.33
CA PHE A 18 14.93 0.31 43.92
C PHE A 18 16.13 1.25 43.69
N ALA A 19 16.87 1.65 44.73
CA ALA A 19 18.05 2.49 44.59
C ALA A 19 19.27 1.69 44.08
N GLY A 20 19.44 1.59 42.76
CA GLY A 20 20.63 0.99 42.15
C GLY A 20 20.54 0.83 40.63
N SER A 21 21.70 0.72 39.97
CA SER A 21 21.80 0.34 38.55
C SER A 21 22.22 -1.13 38.44
N LEU A 22 21.46 -1.93 37.71
CA LEU A 22 21.83 -3.31 37.39
C LEU A 22 22.62 -3.33 36.08
N LYS A 23 23.87 -3.79 36.11
CA LYS A 23 24.63 -4.07 34.88
C LYS A 23 24.35 -5.48 34.41
N ARG A 24 23.68 -5.61 33.26
CA ARG A 24 23.52 -6.88 32.52
C ARG A 24 23.82 -6.61 31.05
N ALA A 25 24.47 -7.56 30.37
CA ALA A 25 24.90 -7.40 28.97
C ALA A 25 25.78 -6.16 28.68
N GLY A 26 26.53 -5.65 29.67
CA GLY A 26 27.32 -4.42 29.52
C GLY A 26 26.50 -3.12 29.58
N ILE A 27 25.17 -3.22 29.70
CA ILE A 27 24.25 -2.09 29.71
C ILE A 27 23.73 -1.84 31.14
N SER A 28 23.66 -0.57 31.51
CA SER A 28 23.18 -0.11 32.81
C SER A 28 21.67 0.05 32.79
N ILE A 29 20.94 -0.72 33.59
CA ILE A 29 19.48 -0.63 33.71
C ILE A 29 19.14 -0.02 35.06
N ASP A 30 18.43 1.10 35.06
CA ASP A 30 17.96 1.74 36.29
C ASP A 30 16.87 0.87 36.93
N GLN A 31 17.09 0.44 38.17
CA GLN A 31 16.11 -0.38 38.90
C GLN A 31 14.82 0.38 39.18
N ARG A 32 14.82 1.72 39.15
CA ARG A 32 13.60 2.53 39.28
C ARG A 32 12.65 2.38 38.08
N GLU A 33 13.15 1.91 36.94
CA GLU A 33 12.34 1.66 35.75
C GLU A 33 11.61 0.32 35.81
N LYS A 34 11.84 -0.49 36.85
CA LYS A 34 11.21 -1.82 36.96
C LYS A 34 9.70 -1.69 37.16
N ILE A 35 8.94 -2.26 36.22
CA ILE A 35 7.47 -2.23 36.19
C ILE A 35 6.85 -3.60 36.46
N GLY A 36 7.61 -4.68 36.36
CA GLY A 36 7.07 -6.01 36.55
C GLY A 36 8.11 -7.12 36.55
N GLN A 37 7.61 -8.34 36.48
CA GLN A 37 8.40 -9.56 36.49
C GLN A 37 7.79 -10.61 35.57
N VAL A 38 8.61 -11.28 34.77
CA VAL A 38 8.20 -12.35 33.86
C VAL A 38 7.66 -13.54 34.64
N VAL A 39 6.44 -13.97 34.34
CA VAL A 39 5.77 -15.13 34.94
C VAL A 39 5.49 -16.26 33.96
N SER A 40 5.46 -15.97 32.65
CA SER A 40 5.32 -16.99 31.61
C SER A 40 6.03 -16.55 30.33
N VAL A 41 6.57 -17.52 29.59
CA VAL A 41 7.21 -17.32 28.28
C VAL A 41 6.75 -18.43 27.34
N SER A 42 6.07 -18.05 26.27
CA SER A 42 5.47 -18.94 25.26
C SER A 42 5.82 -18.44 23.86
N GLY A 43 6.96 -18.90 23.33
CA GLY A 43 7.48 -18.38 22.06
C GLY A 43 7.78 -16.88 22.16
N ALA A 44 7.26 -16.09 21.22
CA ALA A 44 7.41 -14.63 21.22
C ALA A 44 6.47 -13.91 22.21
N ARG A 45 5.62 -14.63 22.94
CA ARG A 45 4.72 -14.05 23.94
C ARG A 45 5.28 -14.23 25.35
N VAL A 46 5.26 -13.16 26.12
CA VAL A 46 5.71 -13.10 27.50
C VAL A 46 4.57 -12.56 28.35
N ILE A 47 4.23 -13.24 29.44
CA ILE A 47 3.30 -12.70 30.43
C ILE A 47 4.15 -12.20 31.60
N ALA A 48 3.92 -10.96 32.00
CA ALA A 48 4.57 -10.37 33.16
C ALA A 48 3.54 -9.92 34.19
N ARG A 49 3.83 -10.19 35.46
CA ARG A 49 3.08 -9.63 36.58
C ARG A 49 3.59 -8.21 36.83
N LEU A 50 2.68 -7.25 36.86
CA LEU A 50 2.95 -5.87 37.22
C LEU A 50 3.35 -5.76 38.69
N ALA A 51 4.33 -4.92 38.98
CA ALA A 51 4.70 -4.59 40.35
C ALA A 51 3.60 -3.73 41.00
N VAL A 52 3.22 -4.06 42.24
CA VAL A 52 2.35 -3.22 43.06
C VAL A 52 3.18 -2.01 43.49
N ARG A 53 2.75 -0.80 43.11
CA ARG A 53 3.41 0.45 43.51
C ARG A 53 2.61 1.20 44.57
N THR A 54 3.33 1.83 45.48
CA THR A 54 2.72 2.67 46.52
C THR A 54 2.36 4.04 45.91
N PRO A 55 1.16 4.60 46.19
CA PRO A 55 0.81 5.93 45.69
C PRO A 55 1.84 6.99 46.10
N GLY A 56 2.46 7.67 45.13
CA GLY A 56 3.46 8.72 45.36
C GLY A 56 4.92 8.35 45.02
N GLU A 57 5.21 7.11 44.62
CA GLU A 57 6.52 6.73 44.08
C GLU A 57 6.65 7.15 42.60
N SER A 58 7.42 8.20 42.32
CA SER A 58 7.79 8.58 40.95
C SER A 58 8.77 7.57 40.34
N GLY A 59 8.37 6.88 39.27
CA GLY A 59 9.20 5.92 38.54
C GLY A 59 8.51 5.42 37.26
N GLY A 60 9.25 4.88 36.29
CA GLY A 60 8.71 4.52 34.96
C GLY A 60 7.60 3.48 35.05
N GLY A 61 6.43 3.71 34.41
CA GLY A 61 5.28 2.79 34.46
C GLY A 61 3.91 3.45 34.69
N GLU A 62 3.86 4.76 35.00
CA GLU A 62 2.59 5.51 35.16
C GLU A 62 1.80 5.64 33.84
N ASP A 63 2.48 5.53 32.69
CA ASP A 63 1.91 5.65 31.34
C ASP A 63 1.86 4.31 30.57
N LEU A 64 1.84 3.17 31.28
CA LEU A 64 1.80 1.87 30.60
C LEU A 64 0.46 1.69 29.86
N GLN A 65 0.54 1.61 28.54
CA GLN A 65 -0.60 1.45 27.64
C GLN A 65 -0.33 0.37 26.59
N ILE A 66 -1.38 -0.13 25.94
CA ILE A 66 -1.25 -1.03 24.79
C ILE A 66 -0.39 -0.36 23.72
N GLY A 67 0.58 -1.09 23.18
CA GLY A 67 1.56 -0.59 22.21
C GLY A 67 2.77 0.11 22.83
N ALA A 68 2.86 0.25 24.16
CA ALA A 68 4.06 0.75 24.81
C ALA A 68 5.20 -0.28 24.70
N LEU A 69 6.43 0.20 24.49
CA LEU A 69 7.61 -0.66 24.53
C LEU A 69 8.06 -0.86 25.98
N VAL A 70 8.56 -2.06 26.26
CA VAL A 70 9.18 -2.45 27.52
C VAL A 70 10.49 -3.17 27.22
N LYS A 71 11.43 -3.13 28.15
CA LYS A 71 12.73 -3.79 28.01
C LYS A 71 12.94 -4.87 29.07
N MET A 72 13.61 -5.95 28.67
CA MET A 72 13.96 -7.08 29.52
C MET A 72 15.44 -7.40 29.34
N ALA A 73 16.15 -7.55 30.45
CA ALA A 73 17.59 -7.78 30.45
C ALA A 73 17.88 -9.29 30.42
N THR A 74 18.46 -9.77 29.32
CA THR A 74 19.01 -11.13 29.30
C THR A 74 20.46 -11.14 29.80
N VAL A 75 21.12 -12.29 29.65
CA VAL A 75 22.54 -12.42 29.97
C VAL A 75 23.39 -11.62 28.97
N GLU A 76 23.00 -11.55 27.71
CA GLU A 76 23.84 -11.08 26.60
C GLU A 76 23.28 -9.86 25.85
N THR A 77 21.96 -9.66 25.86
CA THR A 77 21.27 -8.59 25.12
C THR A 77 20.13 -7.97 25.94
N ILE A 78 19.68 -6.79 25.52
CA ILE A 78 18.40 -6.23 25.99
C ILE A 78 17.33 -6.60 24.98
N ILE A 79 16.28 -7.28 25.42
CA ILE A 79 15.12 -7.56 24.60
C ILE A 79 14.14 -6.40 24.74
N PHE A 80 13.60 -5.95 23.62
CA PHE A 80 12.46 -5.04 23.56
C PHE A 80 11.19 -5.83 23.20
N GLY A 81 10.16 -5.62 23.99
CA GLY A 81 8.82 -6.14 23.74
C GLY A 81 7.78 -5.04 23.75
N MET A 82 6.64 -5.28 23.13
CA MET A 82 5.53 -4.37 23.06
C MET A 82 4.35 -4.90 23.88
N VAL A 83 3.75 -4.04 24.69
CA VAL A 83 2.57 -4.38 25.50
C VAL A 83 1.38 -4.65 24.58
N ARG A 84 0.81 -5.84 24.69
CA ARG A 84 -0.32 -6.33 23.90
C ARG A 84 -1.65 -6.18 24.64
N SER A 85 -1.69 -6.59 25.91
CA SER A 85 -2.87 -6.46 26.76
C SER A 85 -2.48 -6.13 28.20
N LEU A 86 -3.44 -5.61 28.95
CA LEU A 86 -3.35 -5.31 30.37
C LEU A 86 -4.61 -5.85 31.02
N ASP A 87 -4.46 -6.81 31.93
CA ASP A 87 -5.57 -7.57 32.50
C ASP A 87 -5.46 -7.69 34.02
N ILE A 88 -6.61 -7.69 34.69
CA ILE A 88 -6.75 -8.04 36.11
C ILE A 88 -7.55 -9.34 36.16
N PRO A 89 -6.91 -10.50 36.40
CA PRO A 89 -7.62 -11.78 36.40
C PRO A 89 -8.59 -11.87 37.58
N ASP A 90 -9.84 -12.26 37.32
CA ASP A 90 -10.92 -12.36 38.32
C ASP A 90 -10.67 -13.39 39.45
N MET A 91 -9.68 -14.29 39.30
CA MET A 91 -9.53 -15.50 40.12
C MET A 91 -8.15 -15.65 40.79
N VAL A 92 -7.33 -14.60 40.81
CA VAL A 92 -5.99 -14.62 41.42
C VAL A 92 -5.85 -13.45 42.39
N GLU A 93 -6.34 -13.62 43.61
CA GLU A 93 -5.91 -12.80 44.74
C GLU A 93 -4.52 -13.29 45.17
N ALA A 94 -3.56 -12.39 45.33
CA ALA A 94 -2.32 -12.74 46.02
C ALA A 94 -2.64 -13.11 47.49
N ASP A 95 -1.76 -13.87 48.16
CA ASP A 95 -1.96 -14.31 49.57
C ASP A 95 -2.24 -13.14 50.54
N ASP A 96 -1.96 -11.90 50.14
CA ASP A 96 -2.17 -10.66 50.89
C ASP A 96 -3.44 -9.88 50.49
N GLY A 97 -4.27 -10.42 49.60
CA GLY A 97 -5.50 -9.78 49.10
C GLY A 97 -5.26 -8.70 48.04
N THR A 98 -4.04 -8.57 47.52
CA THR A 98 -3.74 -7.59 46.47
C THR A 98 -4.15 -8.09 45.09
N GLU A 99 -4.76 -7.21 44.29
CA GLU A 99 -5.10 -7.50 42.89
C GLU A 99 -3.84 -7.84 42.09
N VAL A 100 -3.80 -9.04 41.52
CA VAL A 100 -2.74 -9.40 40.58
C VAL A 100 -3.04 -8.74 39.24
N ARG A 101 -2.14 -7.86 38.79
CA ARG A 101 -2.22 -7.24 37.47
C ARG A 101 -1.22 -7.91 36.55
N ILE A 102 -1.64 -8.29 35.35
CA ILE A 102 -0.78 -8.93 34.36
C ILE A 102 -0.74 -8.09 33.09
N MET A 103 0.38 -8.16 32.38
CA MET A 103 0.52 -7.65 31.04
C MET A 103 0.97 -8.78 30.11
N GLU A 104 0.40 -8.82 28.93
CA GLU A 104 0.96 -9.61 27.84
C GLU A 104 1.92 -8.74 27.03
N ILE A 105 3.11 -9.27 26.76
CA ILE A 105 4.18 -8.60 26.03
C ILE A 105 4.52 -9.47 24.82
N GLU A 106 4.61 -8.84 23.66
CA GLU A 106 5.05 -9.46 22.43
C GLU A 106 6.48 -9.03 22.11
N LEU A 107 7.40 -9.99 21.97
CA LEU A 107 8.80 -9.69 21.68
C LEU A 107 8.96 -9.12 20.26
N VAL A 108 9.66 -7.99 20.14
CA VAL A 108 9.81 -7.27 18.86
C VAL A 108 11.24 -7.37 18.34
N GLY A 109 12.22 -7.18 19.22
CA GLY A 109 13.63 -7.15 18.81
C GLY A 109 14.57 -7.14 20.00
N GLU A 110 15.86 -7.04 19.71
CA GLU A 110 16.90 -6.92 20.72
C GLU A 110 17.89 -5.79 20.40
N GLY A 111 18.38 -5.17 21.45
CA GLY A 111 19.51 -4.26 21.42
C GLY A 111 20.80 -5.02 21.72
N VAL A 112 21.76 -4.96 20.79
CA VAL A 112 23.09 -5.54 20.94
C VAL A 112 24.10 -4.39 21.06
N ASN A 113 25.13 -4.56 21.90
CA ASN A 113 26.23 -3.58 21.93
C ASN A 113 26.87 -3.50 20.55
N ALA A 114 26.93 -2.30 20.00
CA ALA A 114 27.65 -2.03 18.77
C ALA A 114 29.15 -2.31 18.98
N ALA A 115 29.84 -2.65 17.89
CA ALA A 115 31.26 -2.99 17.91
C ALA A 115 32.16 -1.84 18.39
N ASP A 116 31.64 -0.60 18.42
CA ASP A 116 32.29 0.61 18.92
C ASP A 116 32.22 0.78 20.45
N GLY A 117 31.47 -0.08 21.14
CA GLY A 117 31.41 -0.14 22.61
C GLY A 117 30.60 0.98 23.29
N GLY A 118 29.90 1.83 22.54
CA GLY A 118 29.18 2.99 23.09
C GLY A 118 27.70 3.09 22.71
N SER A 119 27.25 2.41 21.65
CA SER A 119 25.86 2.47 21.19
C SER A 119 25.20 1.09 21.19
N ILE A 120 23.87 1.06 21.32
CA ILE A 120 23.07 -0.16 21.16
C ILE A 120 22.52 -0.15 19.74
N GLU A 121 22.81 -1.20 18.98
CA GLU A 121 22.24 -1.42 17.66
C GLU A 121 20.97 -2.27 17.82
N PHE A 122 19.81 -1.70 17.49
CA PHE A 122 18.55 -2.44 17.52
C PHE A 122 18.45 -3.36 16.30
N ARG A 123 18.07 -4.61 16.54
CA ARG A 123 17.81 -5.62 15.50
C ARG A 123 16.46 -6.28 15.72
N ARG A 124 15.80 -6.64 14.62
CA ARG A 124 14.54 -7.38 14.64
C ARG A 124 14.76 -8.82 15.07
N GLY A 125 13.80 -9.35 15.83
CA GLY A 125 13.89 -10.70 16.40
C GLY A 125 14.75 -10.74 17.66
N VAL A 126 14.68 -11.88 18.36
CA VAL A 126 15.38 -12.07 19.63
C VAL A 126 16.28 -13.29 19.51
N SER A 127 17.54 -13.16 19.93
CA SER A 127 18.48 -14.29 19.96
C SER A 127 18.27 -15.16 21.20
N PHE A 128 17.85 -14.53 22.30
CA PHE A 128 17.58 -15.18 23.57
C PHE A 128 16.20 -14.78 24.07
N PHE A 129 15.52 -15.70 24.76
CA PHE A 129 14.25 -15.43 25.41
C PHE A 129 14.47 -15.05 26.89
N PRO A 130 13.62 -14.19 27.48
CA PRO A 130 13.71 -13.89 28.90
C PRO A 130 13.40 -15.15 29.73
N ARG A 131 13.91 -15.23 30.96
CA ARG A 131 13.65 -16.33 31.88
C ARG A 131 12.49 -15.98 32.81
N LEU A 132 11.86 -17.01 33.36
CA LEU A 132 10.92 -16.84 34.46
C LEU A 132 11.61 -16.10 35.62
N GLY A 133 10.95 -15.07 36.13
CA GLY A 133 11.46 -14.23 37.19
C GLY A 133 12.35 -13.07 36.74
N ASP A 134 12.70 -12.95 35.45
CA ASP A 134 13.43 -11.77 34.96
C ASP A 134 12.57 -10.49 35.11
N GLY A 135 13.23 -9.36 35.35
CA GLY A 135 12.57 -8.07 35.50
C GLY A 135 12.10 -7.51 34.16
N VAL A 136 10.92 -6.88 34.17
CA VAL A 136 10.42 -6.07 33.06
C VAL A 136 10.56 -4.60 33.46
N TYR A 137 11.13 -3.79 32.57
CA TYR A 137 11.43 -2.39 32.80
C TYR A 137 10.75 -1.52 31.75
N ALA A 138 10.33 -0.31 32.14
CA ALA A 138 9.92 0.71 31.18
C ALA A 138 11.10 1.10 30.29
N VAL A 139 10.82 1.49 29.04
CA VAL A 139 11.83 2.09 28.15
C VAL A 139 12.03 3.57 28.49
N SER A 140 13.27 4.03 28.42
CA SER A 140 13.64 5.43 28.53
C SER A 140 13.52 6.14 27.17
N GLN A 141 13.61 7.48 27.15
CA GLN A 141 13.66 8.23 25.90
C GLN A 141 14.90 7.90 25.06
N GLU A 142 16.04 7.61 25.70
CA GLU A 142 17.27 7.17 25.03
C GLU A 142 17.07 5.80 24.35
N ASP A 143 16.41 4.86 25.02
CA ASP A 143 16.06 3.56 24.43
C ASP A 143 15.17 3.75 23.20
N LEU A 144 14.14 4.60 23.29
CA LEU A 144 13.23 4.87 22.17
C LEU A 144 13.96 5.52 20.98
N MET A 145 14.87 6.46 21.23
CA MET A 145 15.70 7.07 20.18
C MET A 145 16.59 6.05 19.47
N GLN A 146 17.03 5.00 20.16
CA GLN A 146 17.81 3.92 19.56
C GLN A 146 16.93 2.94 18.76
N VAL A 147 15.76 2.56 19.30
CA VAL A 147 14.82 1.63 18.63
C VAL A 147 14.21 2.25 17.38
N TYR A 148 13.85 3.54 17.43
CA TYR A 148 13.28 4.29 16.31
C TYR A 148 14.32 5.17 15.58
N ALA A 149 15.61 4.87 15.76
CA ALA A 149 16.68 5.60 15.08
C ALA A 149 16.48 5.58 13.56
N GLN A 150 16.99 6.62 12.90
CA GLN A 150 17.01 6.66 11.45
C GLN A 150 17.77 5.44 10.90
N PRO A 151 17.17 4.62 10.03
CA PRO A 151 17.85 3.47 9.45
C PRO A 151 19.11 3.88 8.67
N HIS A 152 20.13 3.03 8.66
CA HIS A 152 21.34 3.26 7.85
C HIS A 152 21.15 2.97 6.35
N VAL A 153 20.00 2.40 5.96
CA VAL A 153 19.58 2.16 4.58
C VAL A 153 18.88 3.38 3.98
N SER A 154 18.67 3.41 2.65
CA SER A 154 17.88 4.48 2.03
C SER A 154 16.50 4.57 2.69
N ASN A 155 16.17 5.73 3.25
CA ASN A 155 14.97 5.93 4.04
C ASN A 155 14.38 7.32 3.84
N VAL A 156 13.09 7.44 4.14
CA VAL A 156 12.36 8.70 4.13
C VAL A 156 11.52 8.84 5.39
N LYS A 157 11.45 10.06 5.92
CA LYS A 157 10.51 10.40 7.00
C LYS A 157 9.13 10.61 6.40
N VAL A 158 8.11 10.01 7.01
CA VAL A 158 6.71 10.17 6.57
C VAL A 158 5.79 10.73 7.65
N GLY A 159 6.29 10.90 8.87
CA GLY A 159 5.46 11.23 10.02
C GLY A 159 6.18 11.15 11.35
N THR A 160 5.41 10.90 12.40
CA THR A 160 5.88 10.73 13.77
C THR A 160 5.30 9.48 14.43
N ILE A 161 5.98 8.98 15.44
CA ILE A 161 5.52 7.84 16.25
C ILE A 161 4.35 8.29 17.14
N TYR A 162 3.30 7.48 17.28
CA TYR A 162 2.12 7.84 18.06
C TYR A 162 2.41 7.96 19.57
N GLN A 163 3.23 7.06 20.09
CA GLN A 163 3.61 7.01 21.51
C GLN A 163 4.46 8.23 21.91
N ASP A 164 5.25 8.77 20.99
CA ASP A 164 6.09 9.95 21.21
C ASP A 164 6.20 10.76 19.91
N ILE A 165 5.51 11.89 19.85
CA ILE A 165 5.46 12.77 18.68
C ILE A 165 6.81 13.43 18.38
N SER A 166 7.77 13.41 19.30
CA SER A 166 9.13 13.90 19.05
C SER A 166 9.94 12.93 18.18
N LEU A 167 9.53 11.66 18.10
CA LEU A 167 10.23 10.64 17.33
C LEU A 167 9.72 10.60 15.88
N PRO A 168 10.61 10.66 14.89
CA PRO A 168 10.24 10.54 13.49
C PRO A 168 9.85 9.10 13.12
N ALA A 169 8.87 8.96 12.23
CA ALA A 169 8.55 7.70 11.59
C ALA A 169 9.25 7.62 10.22
N PHE A 170 10.19 6.68 10.08
CA PHE A 170 10.92 6.43 8.84
C PHE A 170 10.41 5.18 8.13
N ILE A 171 10.50 5.20 6.80
CA ILE A 171 10.28 4.05 5.93
C ILE A 171 11.59 3.77 5.19
N ALA A 172 12.05 2.51 5.18
CA ALA A 172 13.14 2.06 4.35
C ALA A 172 12.65 1.90 2.89
N VAL A 173 13.18 2.71 1.98
CA VAL A 173 12.67 2.85 0.60
C VAL A 173 12.86 1.55 -0.18
N ASP A 174 14.06 1.00 -0.18
CA ASP A 174 14.38 -0.20 -0.96
C ASP A 174 13.63 -1.44 -0.44
N ASP A 175 13.44 -1.55 0.88
CA ASP A 175 12.68 -2.64 1.48
C ASP A 175 11.17 -2.50 1.24
N LEU A 176 10.64 -1.27 1.27
CA LEU A 176 9.26 -0.98 0.94
C LEU A 176 8.96 -1.29 -0.53
N LEU A 177 9.75 -0.72 -1.44
CA LEU A 177 9.51 -0.83 -2.88
C LEU A 177 9.91 -2.23 -3.39
N GLY A 178 10.97 -2.82 -2.86
CA GLY A 178 11.45 -4.13 -3.28
C GLY A 178 10.55 -5.30 -2.91
N LYS A 179 9.51 -5.12 -2.08
CA LYS A 179 8.65 -6.22 -1.58
C LYS A 179 7.16 -5.90 -1.59
N HIS A 180 6.75 -4.92 -2.39
CA HIS A 180 5.39 -4.41 -2.51
C HIS A 180 4.81 -3.89 -1.18
N PHE A 181 3.82 -3.01 -1.27
CA PHE A 181 3.15 -2.53 -0.07
C PHE A 181 1.68 -2.20 -0.30
N ALA A 182 0.93 -2.13 0.78
CA ALA A 182 -0.49 -1.81 0.76
C ALA A 182 -0.85 -0.68 1.74
N VAL A 183 -1.77 0.17 1.34
CA VAL A 183 -2.39 1.20 2.18
C VAL A 183 -3.89 0.92 2.26
N LEU A 184 -4.34 0.51 3.44
CA LEU A 184 -5.69 -0.04 3.64
C LEU A 184 -6.45 0.78 4.67
N GLY A 185 -7.72 1.10 4.42
CA GLY A 185 -8.54 1.83 5.40
C GLY A 185 -9.87 2.32 4.86
N ASN A 186 -10.83 2.61 5.74
CA ASN A 186 -12.16 3.08 5.34
C ASN A 186 -12.10 4.45 4.62
N THR A 187 -13.18 4.85 3.95
CA THR A 187 -13.32 6.21 3.40
C THR A 187 -13.12 7.26 4.50
N GLY A 188 -12.37 8.33 4.21
CA GLY A 188 -12.09 9.40 5.18
C GLY A 188 -11.08 9.06 6.29
N SER A 189 -10.41 7.90 6.24
CA SER A 189 -9.30 7.56 7.14
C SER A 189 -8.00 8.31 6.81
N GLY A 190 -7.87 8.83 5.58
CA GLY A 190 -6.69 9.55 5.11
C GLY A 190 -5.81 8.80 4.13
N LYS A 191 -6.27 7.68 3.53
CA LYS A 191 -5.50 6.85 2.57
C LYS A 191 -4.78 7.66 1.50
N SER A 192 -5.52 8.47 0.73
CA SER A 192 -4.95 9.23 -0.38
C SER A 192 -3.90 10.24 0.12
N CYS A 193 -4.13 10.84 1.28
CA CYS A 193 -3.15 11.73 1.93
C CYS A 193 -1.90 10.95 2.36
N ALA A 194 -2.05 9.77 2.96
CA ALA A 194 -0.93 8.92 3.36
C ALA A 194 -0.09 8.50 2.14
N VAL A 195 -0.73 8.05 1.05
CA VAL A 195 -0.07 7.72 -0.21
C VAL A 195 0.66 8.94 -0.77
N ALA A 196 0.02 10.10 -0.80
CA ALA A 196 0.65 11.33 -1.26
C ALA A 196 1.87 11.72 -0.40
N THR A 197 1.77 11.65 0.94
CA THR A 197 2.87 11.93 1.86
C THR A 197 4.05 10.97 1.61
N MET A 198 3.78 9.66 1.50
CA MET A 198 4.80 8.66 1.23
C MET A 198 5.49 8.90 -0.10
N LEU A 199 4.72 9.08 -1.19
CA LEU A 199 5.29 9.28 -2.52
C LEU A 199 6.06 10.60 -2.62
N ARG A 200 5.57 11.69 -2.03
CA ARG A 200 6.33 12.96 -1.99
C ARG A 200 7.63 12.83 -1.20
N ALA A 201 7.63 12.12 -0.08
CA ALA A 201 8.84 11.88 0.69
C ALA A 201 9.88 11.08 -0.12
N ILE A 202 9.43 10.05 -0.86
CA ILE A 202 10.26 9.26 -1.77
C ILE A 202 10.82 10.14 -2.90
N ILE A 203 9.96 10.86 -3.63
CA ILE A 203 10.33 11.73 -4.76
C ILE A 203 11.32 12.81 -4.33
N SER A 204 11.12 13.42 -3.16
CA SER A 204 12.00 14.49 -2.65
C SER A 204 13.43 14.00 -2.41
N SER A 205 13.61 12.70 -2.13
CA SER A 205 14.93 12.08 -1.93
C SER A 205 15.45 11.36 -3.18
N HIS A 206 14.56 11.06 -4.14
CA HIS A 206 14.83 10.28 -5.35
C HIS A 206 14.14 10.93 -6.57
N ALA A 207 14.71 12.04 -7.05
CA ALA A 207 14.10 12.88 -8.09
C ALA A 207 13.97 12.20 -9.46
N GLU A 208 14.75 11.15 -9.72
CA GLU A 208 14.75 10.33 -10.95
C GLU A 208 13.91 9.04 -10.78
N GLY A 209 12.96 9.02 -9.84
CA GLY A 209 12.06 7.88 -9.68
C GLY A 209 11.13 7.69 -10.89
N HIS A 210 10.60 6.47 -11.04
CA HIS A 210 9.62 6.13 -12.10
C HIS A 210 8.35 5.58 -11.46
N ILE A 211 7.33 6.43 -11.32
CA ILE A 211 6.07 6.09 -10.63
C ILE A 211 4.91 6.21 -11.62
N LEU A 212 4.10 5.17 -11.74
CA LEU A 212 2.82 5.20 -12.46
C LEU A 212 1.67 5.06 -11.46
N LEU A 213 0.88 6.11 -11.29
CA LEU A 213 -0.28 6.14 -10.40
C LEU A 213 -1.57 6.07 -11.20
N LEU A 214 -2.36 5.02 -10.96
CA LEU A 214 -3.70 4.84 -11.54
C LEU A 214 -4.72 5.50 -10.62
N ASP A 215 -5.28 6.64 -11.02
CA ASP A 215 -6.19 7.48 -10.22
C ASP A 215 -7.64 7.32 -10.74
N LEU A 216 -8.51 6.66 -9.97
CA LEU A 216 -9.91 6.42 -10.39
C LEU A 216 -10.82 7.64 -10.14
N HIS A 217 -10.37 8.61 -9.35
CA HIS A 217 -11.22 9.66 -8.80
C HIS A 217 -10.69 11.10 -9.02
N ASP A 218 -9.58 11.27 -9.75
CA ASP A 218 -8.87 12.54 -9.94
C ASP A 218 -8.52 13.21 -8.59
N GLU A 219 -8.13 12.40 -7.61
CA GLU A 219 -7.74 12.89 -6.29
C GLU A 219 -6.29 13.41 -6.30
N TYR A 220 -5.40 12.79 -7.07
CA TYR A 220 -3.95 13.00 -6.98
C TYR A 220 -3.40 14.04 -7.97
N SER A 221 -4.14 14.41 -9.02
CA SER A 221 -3.70 15.43 -9.97
C SER A 221 -3.35 16.77 -9.31
N HIS A 222 -4.11 17.15 -8.28
CA HIS A 222 -3.81 18.33 -7.47
C HIS A 222 -2.58 18.09 -6.58
N ALA A 223 -2.52 16.91 -5.95
CA ALA A 223 -1.48 16.54 -5.00
C ALA A 223 -0.07 16.48 -5.60
N PHE A 224 0.08 16.38 -6.92
CA PHE A 224 1.39 16.30 -7.61
C PHE A 224 1.50 17.26 -8.80
N ALA A 225 0.71 18.34 -8.85
CA ALA A 225 0.66 19.23 -10.01
C ALA A 225 2.02 19.85 -10.43
N ASP A 226 2.93 20.02 -9.47
CA ASP A 226 4.29 20.55 -9.61
C ASP A 226 5.32 19.53 -10.11
N CYS A 227 5.10 18.23 -9.87
CA CYS A 227 6.09 17.18 -10.13
C CYS A 227 5.55 15.96 -10.90
N ALA A 228 4.33 16.04 -11.43
CA ALA A 228 3.72 14.96 -12.22
C ALA A 228 3.55 15.29 -13.69
N GLU A 229 3.57 14.23 -14.50
CA GLU A 229 2.89 14.21 -15.77
C GLU A 229 1.43 13.79 -15.55
N LEU A 230 0.50 14.70 -15.83
CA LEU A 230 -0.93 14.47 -15.65
C LEU A 230 -1.56 14.02 -16.97
N LEU A 231 -2.01 12.78 -17.02
CA LEU A 231 -2.65 12.15 -18.17
C LEU A 231 -4.12 11.87 -17.87
N GLY A 232 -5.03 12.72 -18.35
CA GLY A 232 -6.48 12.46 -18.34
C GLY A 232 -6.96 11.87 -19.67
N ALA A 233 -8.23 11.49 -19.77
CA ALA A 233 -8.77 10.80 -20.94
C ALA A 233 -8.60 11.54 -22.28
N GLY A 234 -8.52 12.88 -22.27
CA GLY A 234 -8.26 13.67 -23.48
C GLY A 234 -6.78 13.78 -23.90
N ARG A 235 -5.84 13.34 -23.06
CA ARG A 235 -4.38 13.38 -23.32
C ARG A 235 -3.75 11.99 -23.32
N LEU A 236 -4.37 11.05 -22.61
CA LEU A 236 -4.00 9.65 -22.61
C LEU A 236 -4.19 9.09 -24.01
N LYS A 237 -3.10 8.57 -24.58
CA LYS A 237 -3.15 7.81 -25.83
C LYS A 237 -2.74 6.38 -25.52
N LEU A 238 -3.70 5.46 -25.58
CA LEU A 238 -3.46 4.03 -25.45
C LEU A 238 -3.93 3.34 -26.72
N PRO A 239 -3.14 3.38 -27.80
CA PRO A 239 -3.55 2.85 -29.09
C PRO A 239 -4.01 1.40 -28.98
N TYR A 240 -5.12 1.08 -29.63
CA TYR A 240 -5.71 -0.27 -29.62
C TYR A 240 -4.73 -1.38 -30.03
N TRP A 241 -3.69 -1.07 -30.80
CA TRP A 241 -2.73 -2.06 -31.29
C TRP A 241 -1.76 -2.54 -30.21
N LEU A 242 -1.69 -1.84 -29.07
CA LEU A 242 -0.99 -2.30 -27.87
C LEU A 242 -1.78 -3.38 -27.12
N LEU A 243 -3.08 -3.53 -27.35
CA LEU A 243 -3.89 -4.55 -26.69
C LEU A 243 -3.45 -5.96 -27.10
N SER A 244 -3.41 -6.85 -26.11
CA SER A 244 -3.36 -8.29 -26.35
C SER A 244 -4.66 -8.79 -26.96
N LEU A 245 -4.63 -9.98 -27.55
CA LEU A 245 -5.79 -10.65 -28.12
C LEU A 245 -6.91 -10.84 -27.09
N ASP A 246 -6.54 -11.21 -25.86
CA ASP A 246 -7.53 -11.46 -24.82
C ASP A 246 -8.14 -10.12 -24.32
N GLU A 247 -7.36 -9.03 -24.26
CA GLU A 247 -7.84 -7.69 -23.92
C GLU A 247 -8.80 -7.14 -24.98
N ILE A 248 -8.45 -7.20 -26.27
CA ILE A 248 -9.35 -6.76 -27.35
C ILE A 248 -10.59 -7.65 -27.44
N GLN A 249 -10.46 -8.95 -27.15
CA GLN A 249 -11.59 -9.87 -27.08
C GLN A 249 -12.57 -9.45 -25.99
N GLU A 250 -12.11 -9.02 -24.81
CA GLU A 250 -12.99 -8.59 -23.72
C GLU A 250 -13.80 -7.33 -24.08
N ILE A 251 -13.24 -6.45 -24.91
CA ILE A 251 -13.96 -5.26 -25.43
C ILE A 251 -14.96 -5.63 -26.54
N ILE A 252 -14.58 -6.58 -27.41
CA ILE A 252 -15.27 -6.87 -28.68
C ILE A 252 -16.29 -8.01 -28.57
N VAL A 253 -15.98 -9.07 -27.82
CA VAL A 253 -16.78 -10.29 -27.81
C VAL A 253 -17.72 -10.28 -26.61
N GLU A 254 -19.00 -10.03 -26.87
CA GLU A 254 -20.05 -10.16 -25.85
C GLU A 254 -20.15 -11.60 -25.32
N LYS A 255 -20.70 -11.76 -24.11
CA LYS A 255 -20.96 -13.06 -23.48
C LYS A 255 -21.93 -13.88 -24.37
N SER A 256 -21.40 -14.68 -25.29
CA SER A 256 -22.16 -15.54 -26.19
C SER A 256 -21.63 -16.99 -26.14
N ASP A 257 -22.49 -17.94 -26.53
CA ASP A 257 -22.13 -19.37 -26.59
C ASP A 257 -21.04 -19.69 -27.63
N ASN A 258 -20.67 -18.73 -28.48
CA ASN A 258 -19.70 -18.90 -29.57
C ASN A 258 -18.38 -18.13 -29.35
N ARG A 259 -18.02 -17.85 -28.08
CA ARG A 259 -16.85 -17.03 -27.73
C ARG A 259 -15.52 -17.52 -28.34
N GLU A 260 -15.32 -18.83 -28.50
CA GLU A 260 -14.10 -19.39 -29.11
C GLU A 260 -14.03 -19.14 -30.62
N VAL A 261 -15.16 -19.24 -31.32
CA VAL A 261 -15.23 -18.98 -32.77
C VAL A 261 -14.94 -17.51 -33.04
N ASP A 262 -15.59 -16.62 -32.28
CA ASP A 262 -15.37 -15.17 -32.37
C ASP A 262 -13.89 -14.82 -32.10
N ARG A 263 -13.27 -15.47 -31.11
CA ARG A 263 -11.85 -15.30 -30.78
C ARG A 263 -10.92 -15.72 -31.92
N ASN A 264 -11.16 -16.87 -32.55
CA ASN A 264 -10.30 -17.36 -33.63
C ASN A 264 -10.37 -16.44 -34.86
N ILE A 265 -11.57 -16.00 -35.23
CA ILE A 265 -11.76 -15.04 -36.34
C ILE A 265 -11.04 -13.73 -36.02
N LEU A 266 -11.20 -13.21 -34.81
CA LEU A 266 -10.53 -11.99 -34.37
C LEU A 266 -9.00 -12.12 -34.40
N LYS A 267 -8.47 -13.26 -33.92
CA LYS A 267 -7.05 -13.57 -33.94
C LYS A 267 -6.47 -13.52 -35.36
N ASP A 268 -7.12 -14.20 -36.30
CA ASP A 268 -6.67 -14.26 -37.69
C ASP A 268 -6.71 -12.87 -38.35
N ALA A 269 -7.77 -12.10 -38.08
CA ALA A 269 -7.91 -10.74 -38.58
C ALA A 269 -6.84 -9.78 -38.03
N VAL A 270 -6.52 -9.88 -36.73
CA VAL A 270 -5.45 -9.08 -36.09
C VAL A 270 -4.08 -9.44 -36.67
N ILE A 271 -3.75 -10.73 -36.75
CA ILE A 271 -2.46 -11.19 -37.29
C ILE A 271 -2.30 -10.77 -38.75
N HIS A 272 -3.34 -10.95 -39.57
CA HIS A 272 -3.32 -10.50 -40.96
C HIS A 272 -3.06 -9.00 -41.07
N SER A 273 -3.78 -8.19 -40.28
CA SER A 273 -3.66 -6.73 -40.32
C SER A 273 -2.28 -6.24 -39.87
N LYS A 274 -1.70 -6.86 -38.84
CA LYS A 274 -0.33 -6.57 -38.38
C LYS A 274 0.70 -6.91 -39.44
N ARG A 275 0.57 -8.05 -40.13
CA ARG A 275 1.49 -8.43 -41.21
C ARG A 275 1.40 -7.50 -42.41
N VAL A 276 0.20 -7.12 -42.83
CA VAL A 276 0.00 -6.19 -43.96
C VAL A 276 0.55 -4.80 -43.64
N PHE A 277 0.41 -4.31 -42.40
CA PHE A 277 0.94 -3.00 -42.02
C PHE A 277 2.46 -2.96 -42.00
N ASN A 278 3.09 -4.04 -41.52
CA ASN A 278 4.54 -4.15 -41.34
C ASN A 278 5.20 -4.96 -42.47
N GLU A 279 4.55 -5.08 -43.63
CA GLU A 279 5.12 -5.77 -44.79
C GLU A 279 6.35 -4.99 -45.29
N GLY A 280 7.51 -5.66 -45.36
CA GLY A 280 8.79 -5.03 -45.71
C GLY A 280 9.57 -4.47 -44.51
N ALA A 281 9.11 -4.65 -43.28
CA ALA A 281 9.94 -4.45 -42.09
C ALA A 281 10.84 -5.67 -41.89
N ASP A 282 12.08 -5.61 -42.37
CA ASP A 282 13.05 -6.72 -42.33
C ASP A 282 13.42 -7.18 -40.90
N GLU A 283 13.07 -6.40 -39.87
CA GLU A 283 13.53 -6.59 -38.50
C GLU A 283 12.64 -7.51 -37.63
N ILE A 284 11.40 -7.83 -38.06
CA ILE A 284 10.46 -8.62 -37.23
C ILE A 284 10.20 -10.00 -37.85
N GLU A 285 10.97 -11.00 -37.42
CA GLU A 285 10.91 -12.36 -37.98
C GLU A 285 9.53 -13.04 -37.82
N ARG A 286 8.80 -12.76 -36.73
CA ARG A 286 7.51 -13.40 -36.42
C ARG A 286 6.52 -12.45 -35.77
N ILE A 287 5.51 -12.04 -36.54
CA ILE A 287 4.35 -11.28 -36.03
C ILE A 287 3.25 -12.25 -35.59
N GLY A 288 2.98 -12.27 -34.28
CA GLY A 288 1.89 -12.97 -33.62
C GLY A 288 0.71 -12.05 -33.28
N SER A 289 -0.29 -12.59 -32.56
CA SER A 289 -1.47 -11.83 -32.14
C SER A 289 -1.13 -10.74 -31.13
N ASP A 290 -0.20 -11.02 -30.22
CA ASP A 290 0.14 -10.17 -29.07
C ASP A 290 1.44 -9.36 -29.28
N THR A 291 2.07 -9.49 -30.46
CA THR A 291 3.21 -8.64 -30.84
C THR A 291 2.75 -7.18 -30.88
N PRO A 292 3.34 -6.25 -30.11
CA PRO A 292 2.85 -4.88 -29.94
C PRO A 292 3.26 -3.98 -31.12
N VAL A 293 2.85 -4.36 -32.33
CA VAL A 293 3.11 -3.59 -33.56
C VAL A 293 1.83 -2.94 -34.08
N PRO A 294 1.93 -1.73 -34.65
CA PRO A 294 0.79 -1.04 -35.24
C PRO A 294 0.14 -1.83 -36.37
N TYR A 295 -1.17 -1.65 -36.50
CA TYR A 295 -1.97 -2.12 -37.63
C TYR A 295 -3.19 -1.23 -37.81
N ARG A 296 -3.78 -1.17 -39.00
CA ARG A 296 -4.97 -0.35 -39.27
C ARG A 296 -6.26 -1.13 -39.01
N LEU A 297 -7.22 -0.54 -38.28
CA LEU A 297 -8.56 -1.14 -38.13
C LEU A 297 -9.33 -1.25 -39.44
N SER A 298 -9.07 -0.37 -40.42
CA SER A 298 -9.67 -0.47 -41.75
C SER A 298 -9.29 -1.79 -42.44
N GLU A 299 -8.04 -2.22 -42.30
CA GLU A 299 -7.56 -3.49 -42.85
C GLU A 299 -8.16 -4.69 -42.10
N LEU A 300 -8.29 -4.59 -40.78
CA LEU A 300 -8.97 -5.60 -39.97
C LEU A 300 -10.42 -5.79 -40.41
N LEU A 301 -11.16 -4.68 -40.57
CA LEU A 301 -12.54 -4.71 -41.04
C LEU A 301 -12.65 -5.19 -42.50
N ARG A 302 -11.71 -4.82 -43.37
CA ARG A 302 -11.63 -5.33 -44.75
C ARG A 302 -11.50 -6.85 -44.75
N TYR A 303 -10.57 -7.40 -43.97
CA TYR A 303 -10.36 -8.84 -43.85
C TYR A 303 -11.62 -9.58 -43.38
N ILE A 304 -12.28 -9.07 -42.32
CA ILE A 304 -13.54 -9.64 -41.82
C ILE A 304 -14.62 -9.66 -42.91
N ASN A 305 -14.75 -8.58 -43.69
CA ASN A 305 -15.73 -8.49 -44.78
C ASN A 305 -15.41 -9.43 -45.95
N GLU A 306 -14.13 -9.61 -46.29
CA GLU A 306 -13.71 -10.55 -47.34
C GLU A 306 -13.99 -12.00 -46.94
N CYS A 307 -13.75 -12.36 -45.68
CA CYS A 307 -14.12 -13.68 -45.17
C CYS A 307 -15.64 -13.86 -45.18
N LEU A 308 -16.41 -12.85 -44.76
CA LEU A 308 -17.87 -12.88 -44.80
C LEU A 308 -18.42 -13.14 -46.21
N GLY A 309 -17.80 -12.52 -47.24
CA GLY A 309 -18.21 -12.69 -48.64
C GLY A 309 -17.93 -14.07 -49.24
N LYS A 310 -17.13 -14.91 -48.57
CA LYS A 310 -16.77 -16.28 -49.00
C LYS A 310 -17.66 -17.37 -48.36
N LEU A 311 -18.62 -16.98 -47.52
CA LEU A 311 -19.44 -17.91 -46.75
C LEU A 311 -20.83 -18.09 -47.39
N ASP A 312 -21.22 -19.34 -47.59
CA ASP A 312 -22.50 -19.68 -48.23
C ASP A 312 -23.66 -19.84 -47.22
N LYS A 313 -23.36 -20.13 -45.94
CA LYS A 313 -24.36 -20.44 -44.91
C LYS A 313 -24.56 -19.28 -43.93
N PRO A 314 -25.82 -18.94 -43.57
CA PRO A 314 -26.11 -17.89 -42.58
C PRO A 314 -25.48 -18.13 -41.20
N THR A 315 -25.40 -19.38 -40.74
CA THR A 315 -24.80 -19.74 -39.44
C THR A 315 -23.31 -19.38 -39.37
N ASP A 316 -22.60 -19.54 -40.47
CA ASP A 316 -21.16 -19.33 -40.56
C ASP A 316 -20.85 -17.83 -40.66
N SER A 317 -21.79 -17.05 -41.20
CA SER A 317 -21.70 -15.59 -41.34
C SER A 317 -21.95 -14.81 -40.03
N ALA A 318 -22.70 -15.38 -39.09
CA ALA A 318 -23.14 -14.69 -37.87
C ALA A 318 -21.99 -14.20 -36.95
N PRO A 319 -20.93 -14.98 -36.68
CA PRO A 319 -19.74 -14.51 -35.95
C PRO A 319 -19.10 -13.26 -36.56
N TYR A 320 -18.87 -13.27 -37.87
CA TYR A 320 -18.26 -12.16 -38.61
C TYR A 320 -19.13 -10.89 -38.55
N LEU A 321 -20.46 -11.04 -38.72
CA LEU A 321 -21.41 -9.93 -38.60
C LEU A 321 -21.40 -9.32 -37.19
N ARG A 322 -21.37 -10.15 -36.13
CA ARG A 322 -21.27 -9.65 -34.74
C ARG A 322 -20.00 -8.85 -34.52
N LEU A 323 -18.84 -9.40 -34.87
CA LEU A 323 -17.55 -8.72 -34.71
C LEU A 323 -17.53 -7.39 -35.46
N ARG A 324 -17.93 -7.38 -36.74
CA ARG A 324 -17.98 -6.16 -37.56
C ARG A 324 -18.89 -5.10 -36.96
N ASN A 325 -20.10 -5.48 -36.53
CA ASN A 325 -21.06 -4.55 -35.95
C ASN A 325 -20.54 -3.98 -34.63
N ARG A 326 -19.87 -4.80 -33.80
CA ARG A 326 -19.26 -4.34 -32.55
C ARG A 326 -18.12 -3.36 -32.79
N PHE A 327 -17.18 -3.67 -33.68
CA PHE A 327 -16.12 -2.73 -34.04
C PHE A 327 -16.69 -1.40 -34.54
N SER A 328 -17.73 -1.45 -35.36
CA SER A 328 -18.41 -0.25 -35.87
C SER A 328 -19.07 0.56 -34.74
N ALA A 329 -19.67 -0.11 -33.76
CA ALA A 329 -20.28 0.54 -32.59
C ALA A 329 -19.24 1.22 -31.70
N LEU A 330 -18.12 0.54 -31.42
CA LEU A 330 -17.03 1.10 -30.60
C LEU A 330 -16.36 2.31 -31.28
N LEU A 331 -16.12 2.23 -32.59
CA LEU A 331 -15.56 3.34 -33.36
C LEU A 331 -16.47 4.58 -33.43
N ALA A 332 -17.76 4.40 -33.18
CA ALA A 332 -18.74 5.49 -33.12
C ALA A 332 -18.87 6.10 -31.71
N ASP A 333 -18.38 5.42 -30.67
CA ASP A 333 -18.50 5.84 -29.29
C ASP A 333 -17.30 6.70 -28.88
N ARG A 334 -17.55 8.00 -28.67
CA ARG A 334 -16.51 8.99 -28.30
C ARG A 334 -15.77 8.66 -27.01
N ARG A 335 -16.37 7.87 -26.13
CA ARG A 335 -15.72 7.47 -24.87
C ARG A 335 -14.49 6.60 -25.09
N PHE A 336 -14.33 6.03 -26.29
CA PHE A 336 -13.18 5.23 -26.68
C PHE A 336 -12.17 6.00 -27.55
N ASP A 337 -12.33 7.31 -27.73
CA ASP A 337 -11.44 8.12 -28.55
C ASP A 337 -9.98 7.96 -28.09
N PHE A 338 -9.70 7.94 -26.78
CA PHE A 338 -8.34 7.75 -26.23
C PHE A 338 -7.63 6.45 -26.69
N MET A 339 -8.37 5.44 -27.17
CA MET A 339 -7.81 4.20 -27.76
C MET A 339 -7.84 4.17 -29.29
N PHE A 340 -8.80 4.85 -29.93
CA PHE A 340 -9.10 4.72 -31.37
C PHE A 340 -9.00 6.02 -32.18
N GLU A 341 -8.59 7.15 -31.58
CA GLU A 341 -8.58 8.49 -32.21
C GLU A 341 -7.73 8.51 -33.50
N GLU A 342 -6.59 7.81 -33.52
CA GLU A 342 -5.64 7.80 -34.65
C GLU A 342 -5.96 6.74 -35.72
N ARG A 343 -7.24 6.40 -35.90
CA ARG A 343 -7.72 5.44 -36.91
C ARG A 343 -7.28 5.72 -38.36
N PHE A 344 -6.83 6.93 -38.67
CA PHE A 344 -6.38 7.33 -40.02
C PHE A 344 -4.85 7.50 -40.14
N THR A 345 -4.16 7.82 -39.05
CA THR A 345 -2.71 8.09 -39.01
C THR A 345 -2.07 7.24 -37.93
N VAL A 346 -2.14 5.92 -38.11
CA VAL A 346 -1.48 4.97 -37.19
C VAL A 346 0.03 5.08 -37.38
N ALA A 347 0.73 5.44 -36.31
CA ALA A 347 2.19 5.45 -36.23
C ALA A 347 2.66 4.49 -35.12
N ASP A 348 3.93 4.09 -35.19
CA ASP A 348 4.59 3.41 -34.08
C ASP A 348 5.11 4.46 -33.09
N ASP A 349 4.29 4.78 -32.09
CA ASP A 349 4.62 5.72 -31.01
C ASP A 349 4.89 4.97 -29.69
N MET A 350 5.21 3.67 -29.73
CA MET A 350 5.38 2.86 -28.51
C MET A 350 6.43 3.45 -27.57
N GLU A 351 7.60 3.79 -28.10
CA GLU A 351 8.70 4.39 -27.33
C GLU A 351 8.25 5.65 -26.59
N LYS A 352 7.54 6.55 -27.30
CA LYS A 352 7.04 7.80 -26.74
C LYS A 352 5.99 7.57 -25.65
N ILE A 353 5.08 6.61 -25.88
CA ILE A 353 4.03 6.26 -24.91
C ILE A 353 4.66 5.69 -23.64
N LEU A 354 5.58 4.73 -23.76
CA LEU A 354 6.26 4.13 -22.62
C LEU A 354 7.13 5.14 -21.86
N SER A 355 7.86 5.99 -22.59
CA SER A 355 8.67 7.07 -22.01
C SER A 355 7.80 8.06 -21.22
N GLN A 356 6.60 8.38 -21.73
CA GLN A 356 5.65 9.26 -21.04
C GLN A 356 5.03 8.57 -19.82
N LEU A 357 4.61 7.30 -19.96
CA LEU A 357 3.97 6.54 -18.87
C LEU A 357 4.94 6.31 -17.70
N PHE A 358 6.17 5.91 -17.99
CA PHE A 358 7.16 5.55 -16.96
C PHE A 358 8.12 6.69 -16.61
N ARG A 359 7.98 7.87 -17.25
CA ARG A 359 8.82 9.05 -17.02
C ARG A 359 10.30 8.72 -17.20
N ILE A 360 10.65 8.27 -18.40
CA ILE A 360 12.03 7.93 -18.78
C ILE A 360 12.41 8.80 -19.98
N PRO A 361 13.30 9.81 -19.82
CA PRO A 361 13.84 10.31 -18.55
C PRO A 361 12.77 11.00 -17.68
N ALA A 362 13.06 11.19 -16.38
CA ALA A 362 12.10 11.78 -15.46
C ALA A 362 11.87 13.28 -15.75
N ASP A 363 12.92 14.00 -16.16
CA ASP A 363 12.90 15.43 -16.51
C ASP A 363 12.22 16.31 -15.44
N GLY A 364 12.53 16.05 -14.17
CA GLY A 364 11.95 16.76 -13.02
C GLY A 364 10.50 16.38 -12.71
N LYS A 365 9.94 15.38 -13.40
CA LYS A 365 8.61 14.81 -13.13
C LYS A 365 8.70 13.29 -12.99
N PRO A 366 9.02 12.76 -11.80
CA PRO A 366 9.21 11.31 -11.60
C PRO A 366 7.92 10.49 -11.54
N ILE A 367 6.75 11.14 -11.56
CA ILE A 367 5.45 10.48 -11.45
C ILE A 367 4.55 10.81 -12.63
N THR A 368 3.90 9.78 -13.15
CA THR A 368 2.74 9.89 -14.04
C THR A 368 1.49 9.63 -13.22
N VAL A 369 0.57 10.60 -13.19
CA VAL A 369 -0.77 10.42 -12.61
C VAL A 369 -1.73 10.22 -13.78
N LEU A 370 -2.30 9.02 -13.86
CA LEU A 370 -3.24 8.64 -14.88
C LEU A 370 -4.66 8.77 -14.34
N ASP A 371 -5.36 9.81 -14.75
CA ASP A 371 -6.76 10.04 -14.42
C ASP A 371 -7.66 9.12 -15.26
N LEU A 372 -8.22 8.13 -14.58
CA LEU A 372 -9.15 7.13 -15.09
C LEU A 372 -10.61 7.44 -14.70
N SER A 373 -10.89 8.59 -14.08
CA SER A 373 -12.25 8.94 -13.63
C SER A 373 -13.25 9.10 -14.78
N GLU A 374 -12.77 9.50 -15.97
CA GLU A 374 -13.55 9.61 -17.19
C GLU A 374 -13.63 8.30 -17.99
N VAL A 375 -12.86 7.27 -17.62
CA VAL A 375 -12.83 5.99 -18.33
C VAL A 375 -14.11 5.19 -18.02
N PRO A 376 -14.86 4.72 -19.04
CA PRO A 376 -16.05 3.91 -18.81
C PRO A 376 -15.76 2.65 -18.00
N THR A 377 -16.65 2.33 -17.06
CA THR A 377 -16.55 1.15 -16.18
C THR A 377 -16.40 -0.15 -16.94
N ASP A 378 -16.97 -0.23 -18.15
CA ASP A 378 -16.96 -1.43 -19.00
C ASP A 378 -15.57 -1.76 -19.54
N ILE A 379 -14.69 -0.75 -19.69
CA ILE A 379 -13.33 -0.93 -20.20
C ILE A 379 -12.23 -0.60 -19.20
N LEU A 380 -12.58 0.01 -18.06
CA LEU A 380 -11.63 0.32 -16.99
C LEU A 380 -10.72 -0.88 -16.69
N LYS A 381 -11.30 -2.07 -16.60
CA LYS A 381 -10.57 -3.32 -16.32
C LYS A 381 -9.54 -3.65 -17.41
N VAL A 382 -9.90 -3.43 -18.67
CA VAL A 382 -9.02 -3.69 -19.83
C VAL A 382 -7.90 -2.65 -19.88
N VAL A 383 -8.20 -1.39 -19.61
CA VAL A 383 -7.18 -0.32 -19.51
C VAL A 383 -6.19 -0.64 -18.39
N VAL A 384 -6.67 -1.01 -17.20
CA VAL A 384 -5.79 -1.39 -16.09
C VAL A 384 -5.00 -2.66 -16.42
N SER A 385 -5.62 -3.68 -17.04
CA SER A 385 -4.91 -4.89 -17.51
C SER A 385 -3.76 -4.54 -18.45
N LEU A 386 -4.04 -3.68 -19.44
CA LEU A 386 -3.07 -3.21 -20.42
C LEU A 386 -1.89 -2.51 -19.71
N LEU A 387 -2.19 -1.59 -18.80
CA LEU A 387 -1.15 -0.82 -18.08
C LEU A 387 -0.29 -1.74 -17.19
N CYS A 388 -0.91 -2.66 -16.45
CA CYS A 388 -0.18 -3.66 -15.67
C CYS A 388 0.72 -4.52 -16.57
N ARG A 389 0.19 -5.02 -17.69
CA ARG A 389 0.96 -5.83 -18.63
C ARG A 389 2.10 -5.05 -19.26
N LEU A 390 1.87 -3.83 -19.73
CA LEU A 390 2.91 -2.95 -20.28
C LEU A 390 4.00 -2.66 -19.25
N THR A 391 3.61 -2.41 -18.00
CA THR A 391 4.57 -2.19 -16.89
C THR A 391 5.45 -3.41 -16.69
N PHE A 392 4.86 -4.61 -16.62
CA PHE A 392 5.61 -5.84 -16.46
C PHE A 392 6.49 -6.15 -17.67
N ASP A 393 5.93 -6.07 -18.88
CA ASP A 393 6.66 -6.40 -20.11
C ASP A 393 7.82 -5.43 -20.32
N PHE A 394 7.64 -4.12 -20.09
CA PHE A 394 8.72 -3.14 -20.14
C PHE A 394 9.86 -3.49 -19.18
N ALA A 395 9.53 -3.77 -17.92
CA ALA A 395 10.51 -4.12 -16.91
C ALA A 395 11.21 -5.47 -17.20
N PHE A 396 10.47 -6.43 -17.75
CA PHE A 396 11.00 -7.74 -18.16
C PHE A 396 12.04 -7.61 -19.29
N TRP A 397 11.78 -6.75 -20.28
CA TRP A 397 12.69 -6.53 -21.40
C TRP A 397 13.79 -5.50 -21.12
N GLY A 398 13.62 -4.64 -20.13
CA GLY A 398 14.56 -3.57 -19.76
C GLY A 398 15.62 -3.94 -18.71
N GLU A 399 15.79 -5.23 -18.38
CA GLU A 399 16.86 -5.76 -17.49
C GLU A 399 17.05 -5.04 -16.13
N GLN A 400 15.99 -4.47 -15.54
CA GLN A 400 15.97 -3.70 -14.28
C GLN A 400 16.61 -2.31 -14.30
N ASP A 401 16.99 -1.76 -15.46
CA ASP A 401 17.68 -0.46 -15.53
C ASP A 401 16.80 0.72 -15.06
N ALA A 402 15.47 0.55 -15.08
CA ALA A 402 14.51 1.54 -14.61
C ALA A 402 13.42 0.87 -13.72
N PRO A 403 13.63 0.77 -12.40
CA PRO A 403 12.63 0.23 -11.49
C PRO A 403 11.36 1.09 -11.48
N ILE A 404 10.19 0.46 -11.61
CA ILE A 404 8.89 1.15 -11.69
C ILE A 404 8.06 0.86 -10.45
N LEU A 405 7.49 1.89 -9.84
CA LEU A 405 6.43 1.76 -8.85
C LEU A 405 5.06 1.93 -9.52
N LEU A 406 4.27 0.86 -9.55
CA LEU A 406 2.88 0.89 -9.97
C LEU A 406 1.96 1.10 -8.75
N VAL A 407 1.27 2.24 -8.69
CA VAL A 407 0.30 2.56 -7.64
C VAL A 407 -1.11 2.33 -8.16
N CYS A 408 -1.83 1.45 -7.48
CA CYS A 408 -3.16 0.96 -7.83
C CYS A 408 -4.20 1.51 -6.84
N GLU A 409 -4.83 2.63 -7.19
CA GLU A 409 -5.88 3.22 -6.36
C GLU A 409 -7.18 2.42 -6.44
N GLU A 410 -7.89 2.29 -5.31
CA GLU A 410 -9.19 1.63 -5.20
C GLU A 410 -9.21 0.25 -5.87
N ALA A 411 -8.13 -0.53 -5.68
CA ALA A 411 -7.84 -1.75 -6.46
C ALA A 411 -8.97 -2.81 -6.42
N HIS A 412 -9.83 -2.82 -5.40
CA HIS A 412 -10.99 -3.73 -5.32
C HIS A 412 -12.02 -3.47 -6.42
N ARG A 413 -11.98 -2.31 -7.08
CA ARG A 413 -12.86 -1.97 -8.23
C ARG A 413 -12.54 -2.77 -9.48
N TYR A 414 -11.29 -3.22 -9.64
CA TYR A 414 -10.81 -3.91 -10.84
C TYR A 414 -10.03 -5.21 -10.55
N VAL A 415 -9.78 -5.55 -9.28
CA VAL A 415 -9.27 -6.86 -8.85
C VAL A 415 -10.07 -7.39 -7.66
N ALA A 416 -11.34 -7.71 -7.92
CA ALA A 416 -12.24 -8.30 -6.94
C ALA A 416 -12.00 -9.82 -6.79
N ARG A 417 -12.22 -10.34 -5.58
CA ARG A 417 -12.14 -11.78 -5.25
C ARG A 417 -13.23 -12.60 -5.93
N THR A 418 -14.40 -12.01 -6.18
CA THR A 418 -15.52 -12.68 -6.83
C THR A 418 -15.21 -12.94 -8.31
N ASP A 419 -15.37 -14.19 -8.73
CA ASP A 419 -15.21 -14.64 -10.13
C ASP A 419 -16.38 -14.15 -11.01
N ASP A 420 -16.48 -12.83 -11.16
CA ASP A 420 -17.31 -12.27 -12.22
C ASP A 420 -16.51 -12.27 -13.53
N LYS A 421 -17.13 -12.72 -14.63
CA LYS A 421 -16.48 -13.12 -15.90
C LYS A 421 -15.67 -12.04 -16.67
N GLY A 422 -15.26 -10.94 -16.04
CA GLY A 422 -14.41 -9.89 -16.64
C GLY A 422 -13.28 -9.36 -15.75
N PHE A 423 -13.03 -9.94 -14.57
CA PHE A 423 -11.88 -9.56 -13.73
C PHE A 423 -10.62 -10.39 -13.99
N GLU A 424 -10.75 -11.50 -14.73
CA GLU A 424 -9.67 -12.48 -14.88
C GLU A 424 -8.40 -11.95 -15.53
N LEU A 425 -8.51 -11.07 -16.53
CA LEU A 425 -7.32 -10.50 -17.19
C LEU A 425 -6.55 -9.56 -16.26
N THR A 426 -7.23 -8.59 -15.67
CA THR A 426 -6.64 -7.65 -14.73
C THR A 426 -6.05 -8.36 -13.51
N LYS A 427 -6.78 -9.35 -12.98
CA LYS A 427 -6.33 -10.21 -11.88
C LYS A 427 -5.05 -10.96 -12.27
N ARG A 428 -5.01 -11.63 -13.43
CA ARG A 428 -3.80 -12.32 -13.91
C ARG A 428 -2.61 -11.37 -14.08
N ALA A 429 -2.82 -10.20 -14.68
CA ALA A 429 -1.77 -9.20 -14.89
C ALA A 429 -1.21 -8.70 -13.55
N LEU A 430 -2.08 -8.34 -12.60
CA LEU A 430 -1.67 -7.82 -11.30
C LEU A 430 -1.06 -8.92 -10.41
N SER A 431 -1.61 -10.13 -10.41
CA SER A 431 -1.01 -11.29 -9.71
C SER A 431 0.36 -11.66 -10.30
N ARG A 432 0.58 -11.51 -11.62
CA ARG A 432 1.91 -11.71 -12.22
C ARG A 432 2.92 -10.69 -11.68
N ILE A 433 2.53 -9.41 -11.59
CA ILE A 433 3.37 -8.38 -10.96
C ILE A 433 3.64 -8.71 -9.49
N ALA A 434 2.60 -9.08 -8.73
CA ALA A 434 2.75 -9.38 -7.31
C ALA A 434 3.69 -10.58 -7.04
N ASN A 435 3.68 -11.60 -7.92
CA ASN A 435 4.51 -12.79 -7.74
C ASN A 435 5.92 -12.67 -8.34
N GLU A 436 6.07 -11.96 -9.45
CA GLU A 436 7.31 -11.94 -10.24
C GLU A 436 7.92 -10.53 -10.40
N GLY A 437 7.15 -9.47 -10.18
CA GLY A 437 7.53 -8.09 -10.47
C GLY A 437 8.81 -7.66 -9.76
N ARG A 438 8.99 -8.07 -8.49
CA ARG A 438 10.23 -7.84 -7.72
C ARG A 438 11.49 -8.28 -8.47
N LYS A 439 11.43 -9.41 -9.20
CA LYS A 439 12.58 -9.94 -9.96
C LYS A 439 12.93 -9.06 -11.16
N TYR A 440 12.02 -8.22 -11.63
CA TYR A 440 12.23 -7.38 -12.82
C TYR A 440 12.24 -5.88 -12.48
N GLY A 441 12.24 -5.51 -11.19
CA GLY A 441 12.25 -4.10 -10.77
C GLY A 441 10.87 -3.43 -10.78
N VAL A 442 9.77 -4.20 -10.77
CA VAL A 442 8.41 -3.66 -10.63
C VAL A 442 7.97 -3.76 -9.17
N SER A 443 7.70 -2.62 -8.55
CA SER A 443 7.04 -2.50 -7.27
C SER A 443 5.54 -2.26 -7.44
N LEU A 444 4.76 -2.70 -6.46
CA LEU A 444 3.32 -2.62 -6.47
C LEU A 444 2.85 -1.97 -5.16
N CYS A 445 2.09 -0.89 -5.28
CA CYS A 445 1.37 -0.26 -4.19
C CYS A 445 -0.13 -0.48 -4.36
N ILE A 446 -0.74 -1.23 -3.44
CA ILE A 446 -2.19 -1.46 -3.44
C ILE A 446 -2.87 -0.52 -2.47
N VAL A 447 -3.79 0.31 -2.96
CA VAL A 447 -4.62 1.18 -2.12
C VAL A 447 -6.06 0.70 -2.19
N SER A 448 -6.67 0.42 -1.04
CA SER A 448 -8.06 -0.07 -1.03
C SER A 448 -8.80 0.24 0.27
N GLN A 449 -10.08 0.55 0.13
CA GLN A 449 -11.00 0.68 1.26
C GLN A 449 -11.72 -0.60 1.66
N ARG A 450 -11.64 -1.64 0.84
CA ARG A 450 -12.27 -2.96 1.08
C ARG A 450 -11.23 -4.05 0.84
N PRO A 451 -10.30 -4.29 1.77
CA PRO A 451 -9.28 -5.32 1.58
C PRO A 451 -9.89 -6.72 1.45
N SER A 452 -11.01 -7.03 2.13
CA SER A 452 -11.64 -8.36 2.06
C SER A 452 -12.23 -8.70 0.68
N GLU A 453 -12.49 -7.67 -0.14
CA GLU A 453 -12.95 -7.83 -1.53
C GLU A 453 -11.77 -8.02 -2.51
N LEU A 454 -10.53 -7.80 -2.09
CA LEU A 454 -9.35 -8.02 -2.94
C LEU A 454 -9.02 -9.51 -3.07
N GLU A 455 -8.38 -9.85 -4.19
CA GLU A 455 -7.75 -11.15 -4.38
C GLU A 455 -6.65 -11.36 -3.32
N SER A 456 -6.72 -12.48 -2.60
CA SER A 456 -5.87 -12.75 -1.44
C SER A 456 -4.40 -12.94 -1.80
N GLY A 457 -4.11 -13.52 -2.98
CA GLY A 457 -2.76 -13.69 -3.49
C GLY A 457 -2.02 -12.36 -3.57
N ILE A 458 -2.61 -11.33 -4.18
CA ILE A 458 -1.99 -10.02 -4.34
C ILE A 458 -1.69 -9.36 -2.99
N LEU A 459 -2.64 -9.35 -2.04
CA LEU A 459 -2.36 -8.73 -0.74
C LEU A 459 -1.32 -9.53 0.06
N SER A 460 -1.33 -10.87 -0.05
CA SER A 460 -0.32 -11.71 0.62
C SER A 460 1.11 -11.49 0.14
N GLN A 461 1.30 -10.93 -1.06
CA GLN A 461 2.62 -10.54 -1.58
C GLN A 461 3.03 -9.13 -1.15
N CYS A 462 2.17 -8.37 -0.47
CA CYS A 462 2.52 -7.06 0.06
C CYS A 462 3.20 -7.23 1.43
N ASN A 463 4.54 -7.22 1.47
CA ASN A 463 5.28 -7.44 2.71
C ASN A 463 5.21 -6.26 3.68
N THR A 464 4.74 -5.08 3.22
CA THR A 464 4.50 -3.93 4.09
C THR A 464 3.05 -3.46 3.97
N ILE A 465 2.37 -3.28 5.11
CA ILE A 465 0.98 -2.83 5.17
C ILE A 465 0.89 -1.62 6.09
N PHE A 466 0.24 -0.57 5.60
CA PHE A 466 -0.21 0.59 6.37
C PHE A 466 -1.72 0.47 6.56
N ALA A 467 -2.12 -0.07 7.71
CA ALA A 467 -3.51 -0.26 8.08
C ALA A 467 -4.01 0.97 8.85
N MET A 468 -4.85 1.77 8.19
CA MET A 468 -5.51 2.93 8.75
C MET A 468 -6.85 2.54 9.39
N ARG A 469 -7.62 3.54 9.87
CA ARG A 469 -8.92 3.28 10.53
C ARG A 469 -9.81 2.35 9.70
N MET A 470 -10.22 1.24 10.33
CA MET A 470 -11.13 0.23 9.76
C MET A 470 -12.24 -0.13 10.73
N SER A 471 -13.48 0.00 10.29
CA SER A 471 -14.66 -0.27 11.14
C SER A 471 -15.31 -1.62 10.85
N ASN A 472 -15.12 -2.19 9.66
CA ASN A 472 -15.73 -3.46 9.27
C ASN A 472 -14.92 -4.64 9.83
N GLN A 473 -15.59 -5.55 10.54
CA GLN A 473 -14.94 -6.72 11.13
C GLN A 473 -14.31 -7.64 10.08
N THR A 474 -14.99 -7.89 8.96
CA THR A 474 -14.49 -8.74 7.88
C THR A 474 -13.19 -8.20 7.28
N ASP A 475 -13.09 -6.88 7.13
CA ASP A 475 -11.87 -6.24 6.64
C ASP A 475 -10.73 -6.31 7.67
N GLN A 476 -11.04 -6.09 8.96
CA GLN A 476 -10.04 -6.20 10.01
C GLN A 476 -9.49 -7.64 10.11
N ASP A 477 -10.35 -8.64 10.10
CA ASP A 477 -9.95 -10.05 10.19
C ASP A 477 -9.13 -10.49 8.98
N PHE A 478 -9.45 -9.97 7.80
CA PHE A 478 -8.67 -10.20 6.59
C PHE A 478 -7.26 -9.60 6.70
N VAL A 479 -7.13 -8.37 7.21
CA VAL A 479 -5.82 -7.74 7.44
C VAL A 479 -5.03 -8.48 8.53
N ARG A 480 -5.69 -8.89 9.63
CA ARG A 480 -5.08 -9.73 10.68
C ARG A 480 -4.54 -11.05 10.13
N GLY A 481 -5.28 -11.70 9.23
CA GLY A 481 -4.87 -12.95 8.61
C GLY A 481 -3.70 -12.83 7.62
N THR A 482 -3.40 -11.61 7.16
CA THR A 482 -2.29 -11.34 6.22
C THR A 482 -1.00 -10.93 6.93
N LEU A 483 -1.10 -10.43 8.17
CA LEU A 483 0.02 -9.88 8.94
C LEU A 483 0.67 -10.90 9.88
N SER A 484 1.93 -10.66 10.23
CA SER A 484 2.67 -11.45 11.23
C SER A 484 2.06 -11.32 12.63
N GLU A 485 2.18 -12.37 13.47
CA GLU A 485 1.66 -12.36 14.85
C GLU A 485 2.09 -11.12 15.65
N SER A 486 3.32 -10.65 15.46
CA SER A 486 3.96 -9.49 16.11
C SER A 486 3.19 -8.18 16.03
N ALA A 487 2.21 -8.07 15.12
CA ALA A 487 1.39 -6.88 14.95
C ALA A 487 -0.03 -7.02 15.47
N LEU A 488 -0.48 -8.22 15.86
CA LEU A 488 -1.88 -8.49 16.20
C LEU A 488 -2.39 -7.59 17.33
N GLY A 489 -1.56 -7.34 18.35
CA GLY A 489 -1.92 -6.45 19.47
C GLY A 489 -2.16 -5.00 19.06
N LEU A 490 -1.42 -4.49 18.07
CA LEU A 490 -1.66 -3.13 17.54
C LEU A 490 -2.99 -3.08 16.77
N LEU A 491 -3.32 -4.14 16.03
CA LEU A 491 -4.49 -4.17 15.14
C LEU A 491 -5.83 -4.10 15.89
N ASP A 492 -5.87 -4.42 17.17
CA ASP A 492 -7.08 -4.28 17.99
C ASP A 492 -7.49 -2.81 18.18
N SER A 493 -6.56 -1.87 17.93
CA SER A 493 -6.85 -0.44 17.94
C SER A 493 -7.34 0.12 16.59
N LEU A 494 -7.38 -0.68 15.51
CA LEU A 494 -7.78 -0.23 14.16
C LEU A 494 -9.09 0.59 14.12
N PRO A 495 -10.17 0.21 14.83
CA PRO A 495 -11.42 0.98 14.81
C PRO A 495 -11.29 2.36 15.47
N SER A 496 -10.33 2.52 16.39
CA SER A 496 -10.13 3.71 17.21
C SER A 496 -9.14 4.72 16.62
N LEU A 497 -8.45 4.37 15.54
CA LEU A 497 -7.44 5.22 14.90
C LEU A 497 -8.04 6.56 14.43
N ARG A 498 -7.30 7.66 14.64
CA ARG A 498 -7.69 8.98 14.11
C ARG A 498 -7.41 9.05 12.61
N THR A 499 -7.98 10.06 11.96
CA THR A 499 -7.67 10.32 10.55
C THR A 499 -6.19 10.70 10.43
N GLY A 500 -5.49 10.11 9.45
CA GLY A 500 -4.05 10.30 9.27
C GLY A 500 -3.16 9.40 10.15
N GLU A 501 -3.75 8.57 11.02
CA GLU A 501 -3.01 7.52 11.75
C GLU A 501 -3.05 6.20 11.01
N ALA A 502 -1.97 5.43 11.14
CA ALA A 502 -1.85 4.08 10.62
C ALA A 502 -1.07 3.18 11.57
N ILE A 503 -1.42 1.90 11.55
CA ILE A 503 -0.56 0.83 12.04
C ILE A 503 0.24 0.34 10.84
N ALA A 504 1.55 0.54 10.89
CA ALA A 504 2.48 0.19 9.85
C ALA A 504 3.24 -1.08 10.28
N VAL A 505 3.24 -2.09 9.42
CA VAL A 505 3.85 -3.40 9.69
C VAL A 505 4.54 -3.89 8.43
N GLY A 506 5.71 -4.51 8.56
CA GLY A 506 6.38 -5.14 7.43
C GLY A 506 7.86 -4.80 7.30
N GLU A 507 8.43 -5.21 6.18
CA GLU A 507 9.86 -5.09 5.91
C GLU A 507 10.31 -3.66 5.60
N GLY A 508 9.43 -2.77 5.14
CA GLY A 508 9.74 -1.35 4.93
C GLY A 508 9.91 -0.52 6.22
N LEU A 509 9.88 -1.14 7.40
CA LEU A 509 9.92 -0.48 8.71
C LEU A 509 10.98 -1.15 9.59
N SER A 510 11.40 -0.50 10.68
CA SER A 510 12.29 -1.11 11.68
C SER A 510 11.55 -1.98 12.70
N LEU A 511 10.27 -1.69 12.96
CA LEU A 511 9.38 -2.50 13.80
C LEU A 511 7.90 -2.18 13.49
N PRO A 512 6.95 -3.06 13.86
CA PRO A 512 5.54 -2.72 13.84
C PRO A 512 5.29 -1.46 14.68
N VAL A 513 4.60 -0.48 14.13
CA VAL A 513 4.43 0.82 14.79
C VAL A 513 3.11 1.47 14.46
N ARG A 514 2.54 2.19 15.43
CA ARG A 514 1.46 3.15 15.18
C ARG A 514 2.09 4.51 14.90
N LEU A 515 1.84 5.05 13.72
CA LEU A 515 2.37 6.33 13.28
C LEU A 515 1.26 7.31 12.91
N HIS A 516 1.60 8.59 12.91
CA HIS A 516 0.79 9.66 12.34
C HIS A 516 1.53 10.24 11.13
N PHE A 517 0.89 10.27 9.97
CA PHE A 517 1.50 10.83 8.77
C PHE A 517 1.64 12.35 8.87
N ASP A 518 2.73 12.88 8.35
CA ASP A 518 2.93 14.32 8.22
C ASP A 518 1.84 14.91 7.30
N LEU A 519 1.26 16.02 7.73
CA LEU A 519 0.23 16.72 6.98
C LEU A 519 0.87 17.56 5.88
N LEU A 520 0.59 17.22 4.62
CA LEU A 520 1.07 17.99 3.48
C LEU A 520 0.52 19.43 3.45
N PRO A 521 1.22 20.38 2.81
CA PRO A 521 0.66 21.68 2.44
C PRO A 521 -0.66 21.56 1.65
N GLU A 522 -1.55 22.56 1.73
CA GLU A 522 -2.88 22.48 1.11
C GLU A 522 -2.84 22.25 -0.41
N ASP A 523 -1.90 22.89 -1.09
CA ASP A 523 -1.62 22.77 -2.53
C ASP A 523 -1.06 21.39 -2.93
N GLN A 524 -0.64 20.58 -1.96
CA GLN A 524 -0.08 19.25 -2.17
C GLN A 524 -0.99 18.14 -1.63
N ARG A 525 -2.16 18.49 -1.08
CA ARG A 525 -3.14 17.51 -0.61
C ARG A 525 -3.98 17.00 -1.79
N PRO A 526 -4.34 15.71 -1.78
CA PRO A 526 -5.35 15.19 -2.69
C PRO A 526 -6.67 15.95 -2.55
N ARG A 527 -7.42 16.06 -3.65
CA ARG A 527 -8.74 16.71 -3.62
C ARG A 527 -9.68 15.91 -2.73
N SER A 528 -10.37 16.60 -1.82
CA SER A 528 -11.49 15.97 -1.11
C SER A 528 -12.68 15.89 -2.06
N GLY A 529 -13.08 14.68 -2.45
CA GLY A 529 -14.27 14.46 -3.28
C GLY A 529 -15.60 14.82 -2.61
N THR A 530 -15.61 15.35 -1.38
CA THR A 530 -16.84 15.64 -0.64
C THR A 530 -17.26 17.10 -0.82
N ALA A 531 -18.38 17.32 -1.52
CA ALA A 531 -18.95 18.66 -1.63
C ALA A 531 -19.37 19.19 -0.24
N HIS A 532 -19.00 20.44 0.07
CA HIS A 532 -19.50 21.14 1.26
C HIS A 532 -20.95 21.59 1.05
N PHE A 533 -21.89 20.67 1.28
CA PHE A 533 -23.33 20.89 1.09
C PHE A 533 -23.82 22.18 1.76
N SER A 534 -23.36 22.45 2.99
CA SER A 534 -23.77 23.63 3.76
C SER A 534 -23.35 24.96 3.12
N GLU A 535 -22.21 25.00 2.44
CA GLU A 535 -21.76 26.18 1.71
C GLU A 535 -22.46 26.29 0.36
N ALA A 536 -22.56 25.17 -0.37
CA ALA A 536 -23.23 25.11 -1.65
C ALA A 536 -24.72 25.51 -1.56
N TRP A 537 -25.41 25.08 -0.51
CA TRP A 537 -26.84 25.36 -0.31
C TRP A 537 -27.13 26.77 0.21
N LYS A 538 -26.14 27.48 0.78
CA LYS A 538 -26.29 28.88 1.19
C LYS A 538 -26.35 29.85 0.01
N VAL A 539 -25.85 29.46 -1.16
CA VAL A 539 -25.70 30.34 -2.32
C VAL A 539 -26.71 29.98 -3.42
N GLY A 540 -27.98 30.32 -3.21
CA GLY A 540 -29.07 30.01 -4.16
C GLY A 540 -28.97 30.74 -5.52
N SER A 541 -28.31 31.90 -5.58
CA SER A 541 -28.23 32.74 -6.79
C SER A 541 -27.20 32.28 -7.84
N ARG A 542 -26.30 31.34 -7.51
CA ARG A 542 -25.25 30.86 -8.44
C ARG A 542 -25.72 29.77 -9.43
N ILE A 543 -26.97 29.33 -9.34
CA ILE A 543 -27.48 28.14 -10.07
C ILE A 543 -28.43 28.51 -11.22
N GLU A 544 -28.80 29.79 -11.39
CA GLU A 544 -29.59 30.22 -12.54
C GLU A 544 -28.87 29.92 -13.87
N GLY A 545 -29.53 29.16 -14.75
CA GLY A 545 -28.95 28.68 -16.00
C GLY A 545 -27.92 27.54 -15.86
N HIS A 546 -27.57 27.11 -14.65
CA HIS A 546 -26.63 26.00 -14.43
C HIS A 546 -27.21 24.67 -14.94
N VAL A 547 -28.49 24.41 -14.70
CA VAL A 547 -29.18 23.23 -15.24
C VAL A 547 -29.09 23.19 -16.76
N GLY A 548 -29.27 24.33 -17.43
CA GLY A 548 -29.13 24.42 -18.90
C GLY A 548 -27.73 24.02 -19.36
N LYS A 549 -26.68 24.52 -18.69
CA LYS A 549 -25.28 24.17 -18.97
C LYS A 549 -24.99 22.69 -18.69
N VAL A 550 -25.51 22.14 -17.59
CA VAL A 550 -25.36 20.71 -17.25
C VAL A 550 -26.06 19.84 -18.30
N VAL A 551 -27.27 20.19 -18.72
CA VAL A 551 -27.99 19.46 -19.78
C VAL A 551 -27.26 19.56 -21.12
N GLU A 552 -26.67 20.71 -21.45
CA GLU A 552 -25.85 20.86 -22.66
C GLU A 552 -24.61 19.98 -22.60
N ARG A 553 -23.89 19.96 -21.47
CA ARG A 553 -22.74 19.08 -21.24
C ARG A 553 -23.10 17.60 -21.30
N TRP A 554 -24.19 17.21 -20.63
CA TRP A 554 -24.72 15.84 -20.65
C TRP A 554 -25.04 15.41 -22.07
N ARG A 555 -25.78 16.22 -22.84
CA ARG A 555 -26.12 15.90 -24.23
C ARG A 555 -24.92 15.84 -25.15
N ARG A 556 -23.90 16.68 -24.91
CA ARG A 556 -22.67 16.71 -25.70
C ARG A 556 -21.63 15.68 -25.27
N GLN A 557 -21.83 15.03 -24.12
CA GLN A 557 -20.86 14.17 -23.45
C GLN A 557 -19.47 14.85 -23.34
N ARG A 558 -19.46 16.11 -22.89
CA ARG A 558 -18.24 16.90 -22.66
C ARG A 558 -18.33 17.55 -21.30
N HIS A 559 -17.33 17.35 -20.46
CA HIS A 559 -17.30 17.79 -19.07
C HIS A 559 -17.08 19.31 -18.93
#